data_AF-S7NSG2-F1
#
_entry.id   AF-S7NSG2-F1
#
_cell.length_a   1.000
_cell.length_b   1.000
_cell.length_c   1.000
_cell.angle_alpha   90.00
_cell.angle_beta   90.00
_cell.angle_gamma   90.00
#
_symmetry.space_group_name_H-M   'P 1'
#
loop_
_entity.id
_entity.type
_entity.pdbx_description
1 polymer ?
#
loop_
_entity_poly.entity_id
_entity_poly.type
_entity_poly.pdbx_seq_one_letter_code
_entity_poly.pdbx_strand_id
1 'polypeptide(L)' 'MQWVRQTPGQGLEWVGSVNPNNGNTNYVQKFQGRVSITRDTSINTAYMELSRLRAEDTAMY' A
#
# COMPACT_ATOMS: atom_id res chain seq x y z
N MET A 1 -2.84 -8.51 -5.06
CA MET A 1 -3.63 -7.38 -4.54
C MET A 1 -2.79 -6.12 -4.65
N GLN A 2 -3.39 -4.98 -4.99
CA GLN A 2 -2.67 -3.72 -5.21
C GLN A 2 -3.28 -2.62 -4.36
N TRP A 3 -2.44 -1.71 -3.88
CA TRP A 3 -2.81 -0.50 -3.18
C TRP A 3 -2.48 0.70 -4.03
N VAL A 4 -3.45 1.58 -4.17
CA VAL A 4 -3.33 2.86 -4.85
C VAL A 4 -3.75 3.94 -3.89
N ARG A 5 -3.34 5.17 -4.13
CA ARG A 5 -3.86 6.31 -3.40
C ARG A 5 -4.27 7.42 -4.34
N GLN A 6 -5.27 8.19 -3.95
CA GLN A 6 -5.74 9.35 -4.68
C GLN A 6 -5.75 10.57 -3.78
N THR A 7 -4.87 11.51 -4.10
CA THR A 7 -4.83 12.84 -3.50
C THR A 7 -5.82 13.77 -4.21
N PRO A 8 -6.52 14.67 -3.50
CA PRO A 8 -7.43 15.63 -4.12
C PRO A 8 -6.73 16.44 -5.22
N GLY A 9 -7.30 16.47 -6.42
CA GLY A 9 -6.73 17.19 -7.58
C GLY A 9 -5.55 16.49 -8.25
N GLN A 10 -5.18 15.27 -7.84
CA GLN A 10 -4.14 14.45 -8.48
C GLN A 10 -4.74 13.12 -8.99
N GLY A 11 -4.03 12.49 -9.91
CA GLY A 11 -4.37 11.15 -10.41
C GLY A 11 -4.11 10.05 -9.38
N LEU A 12 -4.41 8.80 -9.76
CA LEU A 12 -4.08 7.63 -8.95
C LEU A 12 -2.56 7.43 -8.90
N GLU A 13 -2.03 7.29 -7.70
CA GLU A 13 -0.63 6.97 -7.42
C GLU A 13 -0.54 5.53 -6.90
N TRP A 14 0.29 4.70 -7.52
CA TRP A 14 0.48 3.32 -7.05
C TRP A 14 1.37 3.31 -5.79
N VAL A 15 0.91 2.62 -4.74
CA VAL A 15 1.61 2.55 -3.44
C VAL A 15 2.44 1.27 -3.35
N GLY A 16 1.83 0.14 -3.70
CA GLY A 16 2.46 -1.16 -3.59
C GLY A 16 1.53 -2.32 -3.95
N SER A 17 2.07 -3.53 -3.90
CA SER A 17 1.31 -4.75 -4.15
C SER A 17 1.84 -5.91 -3.34
N VAL A 18 0.97 -6.89 -3.11
CA VAL A 18 1.33 -8.23 -2.62
C VAL A 18 0.89 -9.27 -3.64
N ASN A 19 1.82 -10.14 -4.01
CA ASN A 19 1.54 -11.27 -4.87
C ASN A 19 0.77 -12.33 -4.07
N PRO A 20 -0.45 -12.70 -4.50
CA PRO A 20 -1.28 -13.64 -3.75
C PRO A 20 -0.67 -15.06 -3.69
N ASN A 21 0.17 -15.44 -4.65
CA ASN A 21 0.67 -16.83 -4.75
C ASN A 21 1.87 -17.09 -3.84
N ASN A 22 2.73 -16.09 -3.63
CA ASN A 22 3.99 -16.27 -2.88
C ASN A 22 4.22 -15.22 -1.80
N GLY A 23 3.31 -14.26 -1.62
CA GLY A 23 3.43 -13.23 -0.59
C GLY A 23 4.46 -12.14 -0.90
N ASN A 24 5.15 -12.18 -2.05
CA ASN A 24 6.15 -11.18 -2.39
C ASN A 24 5.50 -9.80 -2.50
N THR A 25 6.13 -8.81 -1.86
CA THR A 25 5.67 -7.43 -1.81
C THR A 25 6.55 -6.51 -2.63
N ASN A 26 5.93 -5.55 -3.32
CA ASN A 26 6.61 -4.46 -4.00
C ASN A 26 6.01 -3.12 -3.58
N TYR A 27 6.84 -2.08 -3.51
CA TYR A 27 6.45 -0.74 -3.10
C TYR A 27 7.12 0.29 -4.01
N VAL A 28 6.50 1.47 -4.19
CA VAL A 28 7.26 2.61 -4.73
C VAL A 28 8.22 3.15 -3.68
N GLN A 29 9.37 3.65 -4.14
CA GLN A 29 10.47 4.08 -3.28
C GLN A 29 10.07 5.17 -2.26
N LYS A 30 9.07 6.00 -2.61
CA LYS A 30 8.47 7.03 -1.73
C LYS A 30 7.91 6.49 -0.41
N PHE A 31 7.47 5.22 -0.40
CA PHE A 31 6.88 4.56 0.76
C PHE A 31 7.81 3.52 1.41
N GLN A 32 9.02 3.35 0.88
CA GLN A 32 9.96 2.36 1.38
C GLN A 32 10.34 2.67 2.83
N GLY A 33 10.25 1.65 3.70
CA GLY A 33 10.52 1.78 5.13
C GLY A 33 9.39 2.44 5.93
N ARG A 34 8.26 2.79 5.30
CA ARG A 34 7.06 3.30 5.99
C ARG A 34 5.82 2.44 5.73
N VAL A 35 5.69 1.86 4.54
CA VAL A 35 4.61 0.93 4.18
C VAL A 35 5.04 -0.51 4.39
N SER A 36 4.16 -1.27 5.04
CA SER A 36 4.17 -2.73 5.07
C SER A 36 2.86 -3.22 4.46
N ILE A 37 2.91 -4.25 3.62
CA ILE A 37 1.72 -4.89 3.05
C ILE A 37 1.81 -6.36 3.41
N THR A 38 0.74 -6.90 3.98
CA THR A 38 0.65 -8.32 4.33
C THR A 38 -0.65 -8.91 3.78
N ARG A 39 -0.71 -10.23 3.71
CA ARG A 39 -1.92 -10.96 3.30
C ARG A 39 -2.15 -12.10 4.26
N ASP A 40 -3.38 -12.21 4.73
CA ASP A 40 -3.90 -13.41 5.37
C ASP A 40 -4.65 -14.24 4.34
N THR A 41 -4.09 -15.40 3.99
CA THR A 41 -4.67 -16.31 3.01
C THR A 41 -5.85 -17.12 3.56
N SER A 42 -5.97 -17.25 4.87
CA SER A 42 -7.06 -18.01 5.52
C SER A 42 -8.40 -17.29 5.42
N ILE A 43 -8.37 -15.96 5.47
CA ILE A 43 -9.55 -15.08 5.38
C ILE A 43 -9.56 -14.21 4.12
N ASN A 44 -8.67 -14.52 3.15
CA ASN A 44 -8.53 -13.81 1.88
C ASN A 44 -8.47 -12.27 2.00
N THR A 45 -7.81 -11.77 3.05
CA THR A 45 -7.73 -10.33 3.36
C THR A 45 -6.29 -9.86 3.22
N ALA A 46 -6.10 -8.65 2.68
CA ALA A 46 -4.80 -7.97 2.69
C ALA A 46 -4.85 -6.73 3.57
N TYR A 47 -3.72 -6.46 4.22
CA TYR A 47 -3.54 -5.34 5.10
C TYR A 47 -2.43 -4.45 4.55
N MET A 48 -2.60 -3.15 4.72
CA MET A 48 -1.55 -2.17 4.53
C MET A 48 -1.39 -1.40 5.82
N GLU A 49 -0.18 -1.42 6.36
CA GLU A 49 0.23 -0.59 7.47
C GLU A 49 1.09 0.54 6.92
N LEU A 50 0.70 1.77 7.21
CA LEU A 50 1.47 2.98 6.90
C LEU A 50 1.92 3.62 8.21
N SER A 51 3.22 3.55 8.47
CA SER A 51 3.84 4.10 9.68
C SER A 51 4.46 5.48 9.42
N ARG A 52 4.67 6.25 10.49
CA ARG A 52 5.26 7.61 10.43
C ARG A 52 4.52 8.52 9.44
N LEU A 53 3.19 8.60 9.61
CA LEU A 53 2.30 9.43 8.80
C LEU A 53 2.76 10.89 8.76
N ARG A 54 2.67 11.47 7.57
CA ARG A 54 2.97 12.87 7.28
C ARG A 54 1.76 13.53 6.62
N ALA A 55 1.73 14.87 6.58
CA ALA A 55 0.66 15.60 5.91
C ALA A 55 0.49 15.20 4.43
N GLU A 56 1.61 14.93 3.74
CA GLU A 56 1.67 14.45 2.35
C GLU A 56 1.07 13.05 2.11
N ASP A 57 0.75 12.32 3.18
CA ASP A 57 0.11 11.01 3.13
C ASP A 57 -1.42 11.08 3.15
N THR A 58 -2.00 12.28 3.30
CA THR A 58 -3.47 12.49 3.25
C THR A 58 -4.00 12.19 1.85
N ALA A 59 -4.70 11.08 1.71
CA ALA A 59 -5.28 10.61 0.45
C ALA A 59 -6.42 9.61 0.73
N MET A 60 -7.21 9.31 -0.29
CA MET A 60 -8.02 8.09 -0.32
C MET A 60 -7.11 6.91 -0.72
N TYR A 61 -7.24 5.75 -0.07
CA TYR A 61 -6.44 4.55 -0.31
C TYR A 61 -7.33 3.36 -0.68
#